data_AF-A0A968ITR4-F1
#
_entry.id   AF-A0A968ITR4-F1
#
_cell.length_a   1.000
_cell.length_b   1.000
_cell.length_c   1.000
_cell.angle_alpha   90.00
_cell.angle_beta   90.00
_cell.angle_gamma   90.00
#
_symmetry.space_group_name_H-M   'P 1'
#
loop_
_entity.id
_entity.type
_entity.pdbx_description
1 polymer ?
#
loop_
_entity_poly.entity_id
_entity_poly.type
_entity_poly.pdbx_seq_one_letter_code
_entity_poly.pdbx_strand_id
1 'polypeptide(L)' 'EGFEEWYIQAIDADFIVSESPAGLPKNTKGELLVKVNYPTASGLPYSLMSWIEAKKTMAMESNF' A
#
# COMPACT_ATOMS: atom_id res chain seq x y z
N GLU A 1 -13.64 -2.10 -7.89
CA GLU A 1 -13.51 -3.38 -7.16
C GLU A 1 -12.08 -3.91 -7.30
N GLY A 2 -11.63 -4.78 -6.40
CA GLY A 2 -10.27 -5.34 -6.40
C GLY A 2 -9.28 -4.74 -5.39
N PHE A 3 -9.77 -4.14 -4.29
CA PHE A 3 -8.91 -3.72 -3.17
C PHE A 3 -8.47 -4.94 -2.34
N GLU A 4 -9.39 -5.81 -1.92
CA GLU A 4 -9.08 -6.96 -1.05
C GLU A 4 -8.10 -7.93 -1.72
N GLU A 5 -8.34 -8.31 -2.98
CA GLU A 5 -7.44 -9.18 -3.75
C GLU A 5 -6.05 -8.57 -3.92
N TRP A 6 -5.97 -7.27 -4.18
CA TRP A 6 -4.70 -6.56 -4.30
C TRP A 6 -4.00 -6.45 -2.95
N TYR A 7 -4.74 -6.20 -1.86
CA TYR A 7 -4.20 -6.04 -0.51
C TYR A 7 -3.53 -7.32 -0.03
N ILE A 8 -4.14 -8.48 -0.28
CA ILE A 8 -3.54 -9.79 0.02
C ILE A 8 -2.22 -9.96 -0.75
N GLN A 9 -2.23 -9.73 -2.06
CA GLN A 9 -1.02 -9.83 -2.89
C GLN A 9 0.09 -8.85 -2.44
N ALA A 10 -0.27 -7.64 -2.04
CA ALA A 10 0.67 -6.63 -1.58
C ALA A 10 1.30 -6.99 -0.22
N ILE A 11 0.57 -7.68 0.67
CA ILE A 11 1.12 -8.24 1.90
C ILE A 11 2.05 -9.41 1.60
N ASP A 12 1.63 -10.35 0.74
CA ASP A 12 2.44 -11.53 0.39
C ASP A 12 3.76 -11.13 -0.29
N ALA A 13 3.77 -10.02 -1.03
CA ALA A 13 4.96 -9.43 -1.64
C ALA A 13 5.80 -8.56 -0.69
N ASP A 14 5.42 -8.43 0.59
CA ASP A 14 6.01 -7.51 1.56
C ASP A 14 6.05 -6.04 1.07
N PHE A 15 5.16 -5.67 0.15
CA PHE A 15 5.08 -4.33 -0.43
C PHE A 15 4.37 -3.34 0.51
N ILE A 16 3.43 -3.82 1.32
CA ILE A 16 2.76 -3.00 2.35
C ILE A 16 2.82 -3.66 3.72
N VAL A 17 2.70 -2.83 4.76
CA VAL A 17 2.56 -3.30 6.14
C VAL A 17 1.24 -4.06 6.28
N SER A 18 1.31 -5.28 6.81
CA SER A 18 0.14 -6.07 7.16
C SER A 18 -0.58 -5.44 8.35
N GLU A 19 -1.79 -4.92 8.11
CA GLU A 19 -2.67 -4.38 9.13
C GLU A 19 -4.13 -4.73 8.83
N SER A 20 -5.04 -4.46 9.77
CA SER A 20 -6.45 -4.78 9.56
C SER A 20 -7.05 -3.85 8.49
N PRO A 21 -7.62 -4.37 7.37
CA PRO A 21 -8.19 -3.55 6.31
C PRO A 21 -9.33 -2.64 6.81
N ALA A 22 -10.06 -3.09 7.84
CA ALA A 22 -11.15 -2.33 8.45
C ALA A 22 -10.67 -1.10 9.24
N GLY A 23 -9.41 -1.07 9.64
CA GLY A 23 -8.78 0.03 10.40
C GLY A 23 -8.05 1.05 9.53
N LEU A 24 -8.02 0.85 8.21
CA LEU A 24 -7.25 1.73 7.33
C LEU A 24 -7.86 3.13 7.26
N PRO A 25 -7.04 4.19 7.43
CA PRO A 25 -7.52 5.55 7.32
C PRO A 25 -7.93 5.86 5.88
N LYS A 26 -8.81 6.85 5.70
CA LYS A 26 -9.20 7.37 4.39
C LYS A 26 -8.63 8.77 4.18
N ASN A 27 -8.26 9.10 2.95
CA ASN A 27 -7.91 10.48 2.60
C ASN A 27 -9.16 11.36 2.43
N THR A 28 -8.96 12.64 2.09
CA THR A 28 -10.05 13.61 1.86
C THR A 28 -10.96 13.25 0.68
N LYS A 29 -10.55 12.32 -0.19
CA LYS A 29 -11.35 11.80 -1.31
C LYS A 29 -12.09 10.50 -0.95
N GLY A 30 -11.94 9.99 0.27
CA GLY A 30 -12.55 8.75 0.74
C GLY A 30 -11.81 7.48 0.32
N GLU A 31 -10.58 7.59 -0.22
CA GLU A 31 -9.76 6.46 -0.64
C GLU A 31 -8.99 5.89 0.56
N LEU A 32 -8.94 4.56 0.68
CA LEU A 32 -8.16 3.89 1.72
C LEU A 32 -6.67 4.19 1.54
N LEU A 33 -6.00 4.48 2.65
CA LEU A 33 -4.57 4.71 2.74
C LEU A 33 -3.89 3.46 3.29
N VAL A 34 -2.77 3.08 2.69
CA VAL A 34 -1.94 1.93 3.07
C VAL A 34 -0.51 2.39 3.37
N LYS A 35 0.17 1.65 4.24
CA LYS A 35 1.59 1.87 4.53
C LYS A 35 2.42 1.02 3.58
N VAL A 36 3.06 1.65 2.61
CA VAL A 36 3.98 0.98 1.67
C VAL A 36 5.35 0.84 2.31
N ASN A 37 5.90 -0.37 2.28
CA ASN A 37 7.24 -0.70 2.76
C ASN A 37 8.27 -0.10 1.81
N TYR A 38 8.60 1.17 2.04
CA TYR A 38 9.78 1.80 1.47
C TYR A 38 10.77 2.06 2.59
N PRO A 39 11.93 1.37 2.62
CA PRO A 39 13.05 1.85 3.42
C PRO A 39 13.51 3.17 2.82
N THR A 40 12.92 4.27 3.29
CA THR A 40 13.31 5.61 2.85
C THR A 40 14.69 5.94 3.45
N ALA A 41 15.48 6.76 2.76
CA ALA A 41 16.72 7.32 3.30
C ALA A 41 16.51 8.12 4.60
N SER A 42 15.26 8.49 4.92
CA SER A 42 14.87 9.19 6.15
C SER A 42 14.70 8.27 7.37
N GLY A 43 14.92 6.95 7.21
CA GLY A 43 14.82 5.98 8.31
C GLY A 43 13.39 5.64 8.74
N LEU A 44 12.38 6.12 8.00
CA LEU A 44 11.00 5.72 8.23
C LEU A 44 10.78 4.33 7.61
N PRO A 45 10.17 3.39 8.34
CA PRO A 45 9.97 2.02 7.88
C PRO A 45 8.91 1.92 6.77
N TYR A 46 8.09 2.95 6.57
CA TYR A 46 7.02 2.96 5.57
C TYR A 46 6.67 4.36 5.11
N SER A 47 5.97 4.45 3.98
CA SER A 47 5.32 5.67 3.46
C SER A 47 3.81 5.45 3.34
N LEU A 48 3.01 6.44 3.75
CA LEU A 48 1.55 6.37 3.65
C LEU A 48 1.08 6.85 2.27
N MET A 49 0.27 6.06 1.58
CA MET A 49 -0.17 6.32 0.20
C MET A 49 -1.59 5.81 -0.03
N SER A 50 -2.34 6.37 -0.99
CA SER A 50 -3.62 5.79 -1.39
C SER A 50 -3.43 4.40 -1.99
N TRP A 51 -4.34 3.47 -1.74
CA TRP A 51 -4.25 2.11 -2.30
C TRP A 51 -4.24 2.11 -3.84
N ILE A 52 -4.86 3.12 -4.47
CA ILE A 52 -4.88 3.28 -5.93
C ILE A 52 -3.49 3.63 -6.45
N GLU A 53 -2.80 4.56 -5.79
CA GLU A 53 -1.41 4.89 -6.13
C GLU A 53 -0.48 3.73 -5.81
N ALA A 54 -0.63 3.10 -4.64
CA ALA A 54 0.16 1.94 -4.24
C ALA A 54 0.04 0.78 -5.25
N LYS A 55 -1.18 0.53 -5.75
CA LYS A 55 -1.43 -0.46 -6.80
C LYS A 55 -0.71 -0.13 -8.11
N LYS A 56 -0.67 1.14 -8.52
CA LYS A 56 0.09 1.57 -9.71
C LYS A 56 1.59 1.38 -9.51
N THR A 57 2.09 1.75 -8.34
CA THR A 57 3.50 1.64 -7.99
C THR A 57 3.96 0.18 -7.98
N MET A 58 3.22 -0.72 -7.31
CA MET A 58 3.51 -2.15 -7.28
C MET A 58 3.53 -2.77 -8.69
N ALA A 59 2.61 -2.35 -9.57
CA ALA A 59 2.58 -2.81 -10.95
C ALA A 59 3.76 -2.30 -11.80
N MET A 60 4.32 -1.13 -11.46
CA MET A 60 5.53 -0.61 -12.10
C MET A 60 6.79 -1.34 -11.63
N GLU A 61 6.89 -1.68 -10.34
CA GLU A 61 8.02 -2.41 -9.77
C GLU A 61 8.06 -3.88 -10.21
N SER A 62 6.90 -4.51 -10.45
CA SER A 62 6.82 -5.91 -10.92
C SER A 62 7.29 -6.12 -12.37
N ASN A 63 7.57 -5.05 -13.13
CA ASN A 63 7.99 -5.09 -14.54
C ASN A 63 9.52 -4.96 -14.74
N PHE A 64 10.31 -5.11 -13.67
CA PHE A 64 11.78 -5.13 -13.70
C PHE A 64 12.31 -6.46 -13.16
#